data_AF-A0A9D6JM16-F1
#
_entry.id   AF-A0A9D6JM16-F1
#
_cell.length_a   1.000
_cell.length_b   1.000
_cell.length_c   1.000
_cell.angle_alpha   90.00
_cell.angle_beta   90.00
_cell.angle_gamma   90.00
#
_symmetry.space_group_name_H-M   'P 1'
#
loop_
_entity.id
_entity.type
_entity.pdbx_description
1 polymer ?
#
loop_
_entity_poly.entity_id
_entity_poly.type
_entity_poly.pdbx_seq_one_letter_code
_entity_poly.pdbx_strand_id
1 'polypeptide(L)' 'MASHEQKQCPRCHSTFECKSGSIELCQCNQVLLTDAHRDYIHSLYDACLCASCLAALRSIDNVASLVNQPGERQGK' A
#
# COMPACT_ATOMS: atom_id res chain seq x y z
N MET A 1 -5.04 19.07 -16.95
CA MET A 1 -5.67 17.76 -17.16
C MET A 1 -5.13 16.84 -16.10
N ALA A 2 -5.95 16.45 -15.13
CA ALA A 2 -5.49 15.58 -14.06
C ALA A 2 -5.48 14.15 -14.61
N SER A 3 -4.29 13.64 -14.92
CA SER A 3 -4.08 12.28 -15.40
C SER A 3 -4.37 11.31 -14.25
N HIS A 4 -5.64 10.95 -14.09
CA HIS A 4 -6.08 9.96 -13.12
C HIS A 4 -5.83 8.57 -13.71
N GLU A 5 -4.88 7.83 -13.17
CA GLU A 5 -4.62 6.47 -13.60
C GLU A 5 -5.52 5.53 -12.78
N GLN A 6 -6.53 4.96 -13.44
CA GLN A 6 -7.32 3.89 -12.85
C GLN A 6 -6.45 2.62 -12.85
N LYS A 7 -6.00 2.20 -11.67
CA LYS A 7 -5.26 0.96 -11.47
C LYS A 7 -6.22 -0.13 -11.02
N GLN A 8 -5.91 -1.37 -11.39
CA GLN A 8 -6.60 -2.52 -10.83
C GLN A 8 -5.78 -3.09 -9.68
N CYS A 9 -6.42 -3.32 -8.54
CA CYS A 9 -5.78 -3.90 -7.38
C CYS A 9 -5.44 -5.37 -7.67
N PRO A 10 -4.17 -5.81 -7.57
CA PRO A 10 -3.79 -7.21 -7.86
C PRO A 10 -4.35 -8.21 -6.84
N ARG A 11 -4.83 -7.74 -5.68
CA ARG A 11 -5.36 -8.59 -4.63
C ARG A 11 -6.85 -8.87 -4.76
N CYS A 12 -7.66 -7.82 -4.91
CA CYS A 12 -9.12 -7.94 -4.96
C CYS A 12 -9.68 -7.73 -6.37
N HIS A 13 -8.83 -7.40 -7.35
CA HIS A 13 -9.19 -7.07 -8.73
C HIS A 13 -10.16 -5.89 -8.87
N SER A 14 -10.36 -5.09 -7.81
CA SER A 14 -11.15 -3.86 -7.89
C SER A 14 -10.36 -2.75 -8.56
N THR A 15 -11.04 -1.99 -9.41
CA THR A 15 -10.51 -0.74 -9.97
C THR A 15 -10.52 0.34 -8.89
N PHE A 16 -9.41 1.06 -8.78
CA PHE A 16 -9.27 2.20 -7.89
C PHE A 16 -8.47 3.31 -8.55
N GLU A 17 -8.68 4.53 -8.06
CA GLU A 17 -7.98 5.69 -8.57
C GLU A 17 -6.61 5.81 -7.90
N CYS A 18 -5.55 5.61 -8.68
CA CYS A 18 -4.19 5.86 -8.25
C CYS A 18 -3.79 7.28 -8.67
N LYS A 19 -3.49 8.10 -7.67
CA LYS A 19 -2.96 9.46 -7.87
C LYS A 19 -1.49 9.48 -7.43
N SER A 20 -0.64 8.62 -7.99
CA SER A 20 0.79 8.59 -7.66
C SER A 20 1.48 9.93 -7.92
N GLY A 21 1.04 10.67 -8.94
CA GLY A 21 1.48 12.06 -9.21
C GLY A 21 1.00 13.10 -8.19
N SER A 22 0.09 12.74 -7.28
CA SER A 22 -0.36 13.57 -6.16
C SER A 22 -0.66 12.66 -4.98
N ILE A 23 0.39 12.05 -4.44
CA ILE A 23 0.30 10.98 -3.44
C ILE A 23 -0.55 11.36 -2.23
N GLU A 24 -0.55 12.63 -1.84
CA GLU A 24 -1.37 13.19 -0.76
C GLU A 24 -2.88 12.96 -0.97
N LEU A 25 -3.31 12.92 -2.23
CA LEU A 25 -4.70 12.69 -2.66
C LEU A 25 -4.97 11.23 -3.04
N CYS A 26 -3.97 10.36 -3.00
CA CYS A 26 -4.15 8.95 -3.38
C CYS A 26 -4.87 8.19 -2.26
N GLN A 27 -5.75 7.27 -2.63
CA GLN A 27 -6.48 6.43 -1.67
C GLN A 27 -5.56 5.64 -0.73
N CYS A 28 -4.35 5.28 -1.18
CA CYS A 28 -3.37 4.60 -0.33
C CYS A 28 -2.86 5.48 0.82
N ASN A 29 -2.80 6.80 0.63
CA ASN A 29 -2.33 7.75 1.63
C ASN A 29 -3.39 8.07 2.70
N GLN A 30 -4.66 7.79 2.41
CA GLN A 30 -5.74 7.86 3.41
C GLN A 30 -5.67 6.73 4.44
N VAL A 31 -4.92 5.65 4.14
CA VAL A 31 -4.72 4.53 5.06
C VAL A 31 -3.43 4.74 5.83
N LEU A 32 -3.55 4.87 7.15
CA LEU A 32 -2.38 4.99 8.03
C LEU A 32 -1.63 3.65 8.09
N LEU A 33 -0.55 3.55 7.32
CA LEU A 33 0.36 2.40 7.27
C LEU A 33 1.69 2.78 7.92
N THR A 34 2.14 1.97 8.88
CA THR A 34 3.50 2.05 9.43
C THR A 34 4.53 1.56 8.42
N ASP A 35 5.81 1.85 8.66
CA ASP A 35 6.91 1.42 7.80
C ASP A 35 6.94 -0.11 7.62
N ALA A 36 6.71 -0.86 8.71
CA ALA A 36 6.62 -2.32 8.66
C ALA A 36 5.52 -2.82 7.71
N HIS A 37 4.33 -2.20 7.74
CA HIS A 37 3.26 -2.56 6.80
C HIS A 37 3.66 -2.27 5.36
N ARG A 38 4.32 -1.13 5.10
CA ARG A 38 4.75 -0.74 3.75
C ARG A 38 5.78 -1.70 3.19
N ASP A 39 6.74 -2.09 4.02
CA ASP A 39 7.77 -3.06 3.64
C ASP A 39 7.15 -4.43 3.34
N TYR A 40 6.26 -4.92 4.21
CA TYR A 40 5.52 -6.16 3.99
C TYR A 40 4.68 -6.11 2.70
N ILE A 41 4.01 -4.99 2.44
CA ILE A 41 3.26 -4.78 1.20
C ILE A 41 4.18 -4.84 -0.02
N HIS A 42 5.31 -4.13 0.00
CA HIS A 42 6.27 -4.11 -1.10
C HIS A 42 6.92 -5.48 -1.34
N SER A 43 7.10 -6.28 -0.29
CA SER A 43 7.62 -7.65 -0.40
C SER A 43 6.63 -8.60 -1.12
N LEU A 44 5.33 -8.36 -0.96
CA LEU A 44 4.28 -9.20 -1.56
C LEU A 44 3.75 -8.69 -2.90
N TYR A 45 3.73 -7.37 -3.10
CA TYR A 45 3.09 -6.72 -4.24
C TYR A 45 3.98 -5.61 -4.80
N ASP A 46 4.32 -5.72 -6.08
CA ASP A 46 5.07 -4.70 -6.83
C ASP A 46 4.17 -3.56 -7.33
N ALA A 47 2.84 -3.73 -7.24
CA ALA A 47 1.84 -2.78 -7.72
C ALA A 47 1.00 -2.17 -6.58
N CYS A 48 0.44 -0.99 -6.84
CA CYS A 48 -0.42 -0.31 -5.88
C CYS A 48 -1.68 -1.12 -5.54
N LEU A 49 -2.03 -1.14 -4.25
CA LEU A 49 -3.25 -1.75 -3.73
C LEU A 49 -4.30 -0.69 -3.41
N CYS A 50 -5.57 -1.07 -3.45
CA CYS A 50 -6.67 -0.20 -3.04
C CYS A 50 -6.71 0.00 -1.52
N ALA A 51 -7.33 1.09 -1.06
CA ALA A 51 -7.46 1.42 0.36
C ALA A 51 -8.08 0.29 1.19
N SER A 52 -9.08 -0.41 0.66
CA SER A 52 -9.71 -1.54 1.35
C SER A 52 -8.74 -2.70 1.59
N CYS A 53 -7.90 -3.03 0.60
CA CYS A 53 -6.89 -4.08 0.75
C CYS A 53 -5.78 -3.67 1.72
N LEU A 54 -5.37 -2.40 1.68
CA LEU A 54 -4.38 -1.85 2.61
C LEU A 54 -4.90 -1.85 4.05
N ALA A 55 -6.16 -1.47 4.27
CA ALA A 55 -6.80 -1.52 5.57
C ALA A 55 -6.95 -2.97 6.07
N ALA A 56 -7.29 -3.91 5.18
CA ALA A 56 -7.34 -5.33 5.52
C ALA A 56 -5.96 -5.87 5.93
N LEU A 57 -4.89 -5.51 5.20
CA LEU A 57 -3.51 -5.89 5.55
C LEU A 57 -3.11 -5.39 6.93
N ARG A 58 -3.42 -4.11 7.19
CA ARG A 58 -3.19 -3.50 8.49
C ARG A 58 -3.87 -4.27 9.62
N SER A 59 -5.09 -4.77 9.38
CA SER A 59 -5.82 -5.57 10.38
C SER A 59 -5.32 -7.00 10.50
N ILE A 60 -4.77 -7.58 9.42
CA ILE A 60 -4.20 -8.94 9.39
C ILE A 60 -2.87 -9.03 10.14
N ASP A 61 -2.15 -7.91 10.28
CA ASP A 61 -0.85 -7.83 10.96
C ASP A 61 -0.85 -8.38 12.41
N ASN A 62 -2.02 -8.55 13.04
CA ASN A 62 -2.16 -9.19 14.34
C ASN A 62 -1.60 -10.63 14.42
N VAL A 63 -1.33 -11.28 13.28
CA VAL A 63 -0.67 -12.60 13.19
C VAL A 63 0.74 -12.59 12.58
N ALA A 64 1.23 -11.45 12.07
CA ALA A 64 2.52 -11.36 11.36
C ALA A 64 3.75 -11.16 12.28
N SER A 65 3.57 -11.18 13.60
CA SER A 65 4.60 -11.02 14.64
C SER A 65 5.75 -12.05 14.61
N LEU A 66 5.80 -12.96 13.63
CA LEU A 66 6.80 -14.03 13.53
C LEU A 66 7.84 -13.83 12.42
N VAL A 67 7.67 -12.85 11.51
CA VAL A 67 8.56 -12.74 10.34
C VAL A 67 9.28 -11.40 10.33
N ASN A 68 10.48 -11.43 10.91
CA ASN A 68 11.70 -10.69 10.55
C ASN A 68 11.52 -9.33 9.84
N GLN A 69 11.82 -8.26 10.58
CA GLN A 69 12.42 -7.04 10.02
C GLN A 69 13.64 -7.43 9.17
N PRO A 70 13.84 -6.84 7.97
CA PRO A 70 14.73 -5.67 7.94
C PRO A 70 14.41 -4.70 6.79
N GLY A 71 14.63 -3.40 7.01
CA GLY A 71 14.58 -2.49 5.86
C GLY A 71 14.62 -1.01 6.12
N GLU A 72 15.46 -0.55 7.04
CA GLU A 72 15.96 0.83 7.03
C GLU A 72 16.54 1.18 5.65
N ARG A 73 15.77 1.86 4.80
CA ARG A 73 16.32 2.65 3.69
C ARG A 73 15.70 4.03 3.73
N GLN A 74 16.11 4.77 4.75
CA GLN A 74 15.99 6.22 4.76
C GLN A 74 16.95 6.76 3.69
N GLY A 75 16.39 7.06 2.52
CA GLY A 75 17.10 7.73 1.45
C GLY A 75 17.36 9.19 1.81
N LYS A 76 18.64 9.48 2.07
CA LYS A 76 19.40 10.74 1.91
C LYS A 76 18.77 12.09 2.30
#